data_AF-A0A255PVZ3-F1
#
_entry.id   AF-A0A255PVZ3-F1
#
_cell.length_a   1.000
_cell.length_b   1.000
_cell.length_c   1.000
_cell.angle_alpha   90.00
_cell.angle_beta   90.00
_cell.angle_gamma   90.00
#
_symmetry.space_group_name_H-M   'P 1'
#
loop_
_entity.id
_entity.type
_entity.pdbx_description
1 polymer ?
#
loop_
_entity_poly.entity_id
_entity_poly.type
_entity_poly.pdbx_seq_one_letter_code
_entity_poly.pdbx_strand_id
1 'polypeptide(L)'
;MEKALRDEADNLMLLCAQQHMEIDAKAALDVFTVEWLRRVKQEHEDRVRHLTALGPERATTVVRMVGSVHGNAVELSRQTAADAVTAGRRFPLYLESYSRHGVEIDLRHIPGEQAAAAWDAESAAEASRHYYRQATKVIDDVVRNRLRPGIERESVQHLSVFGFARLPLLVYLGSLLDDTVPTQIYQRHRHEQSWVWSAESGPVTEFAAHPVQAGPDRDEAVVVMNISGMIAPSEVPRDLSALRRYEVSPVGTQAGPDILRCRASLQQMEETLRTLLARLEREAKSLRRLHVLPAIPLSAAIALGRAHHPQVHPQLVIYERLAGSYMPTLEVGQVPG
;
A
#
# COMPACT_ATOMS: atom_id res chain seq x y z
N MET A 1 31.17 -44.80 -13.95
CA MET A 1 29.80 -44.72 -13.41
C MET A 1 29.09 -46.01 -13.73
N GLU A 2 28.41 -46.61 -12.77
CA GLU A 2 27.63 -47.83 -13.01
C GLU A 2 26.48 -47.48 -13.97
N LYS A 3 26.26 -48.32 -14.99
CA LYS A 3 25.37 -47.99 -16.12
C LYS A 3 23.93 -47.69 -15.68
N ALA A 4 23.52 -48.21 -14.53
CA ALA A 4 22.21 -48.04 -13.91
C ALA A 4 21.94 -46.62 -13.40
N LEU A 5 22.96 -45.86 -13.02
CA LEU A 5 22.79 -44.52 -12.43
C LEU A 5 22.57 -43.43 -13.49
N ARG A 6 22.79 -43.73 -14.78
CA ARG A 6 22.78 -42.72 -15.85
C ARG A 6 21.44 -42.02 -16.00
N ASP A 7 20.34 -42.73 -15.77
CA ASP A 7 18.99 -42.24 -16.04
C ASP A 7 18.32 -41.63 -14.80
N GLU A 8 19.03 -41.54 -13.67
CA GLU A 8 18.55 -40.84 -12.48
C GLU A 8 18.52 -39.34 -12.71
N ALA A 9 17.47 -38.66 -12.23
CA ALA A 9 17.31 -37.22 -12.37
C ALA A 9 18.53 -36.43 -11.84
N ASP A 10 19.23 -36.95 -10.82
CA ASP A 10 20.43 -36.34 -10.26
C ASP A 10 21.62 -36.34 -11.24
N ASN A 11 21.63 -37.23 -12.22
CA ASN A 11 22.66 -37.36 -13.24
C ASN A 11 22.23 -36.77 -14.61
N LEU A 12 21.06 -36.13 -14.68
CA LEU A 12 20.58 -35.42 -15.87
C LEU A 12 20.85 -33.91 -15.74
N MET A 13 21.38 -33.29 -16.81
CA MET A 13 21.58 -31.85 -16.89
C MET A 13 21.01 -31.36 -18.24
N LEU A 14 20.25 -30.27 -18.21
CA LEU A 14 19.74 -29.62 -19.41
C LEU A 14 20.74 -28.58 -19.89
N LEU A 15 21.22 -28.73 -21.13
CA LEU A 15 22.19 -27.84 -21.76
C LEU A 15 21.71 -27.45 -23.15
N CYS A 16 22.17 -26.30 -23.66
CA CYS A 16 21.96 -25.98 -25.06
C CYS A 16 22.86 -26.85 -25.96
N ALA A 17 22.54 -26.95 -27.24
CA ALA A 17 23.29 -27.80 -28.18
C ALA A 17 24.79 -27.44 -28.26
N GLN A 18 25.13 -26.15 -28.16
CA GLN A 18 26.53 -25.70 -28.16
C GLN A 18 27.28 -26.16 -26.91
N GLN A 19 26.69 -25.97 -25.73
CA GLN A 19 27.29 -26.35 -24.45
C GLN A 19 27.45 -27.87 -24.32
N HIS A 20 26.52 -28.65 -24.91
CA HIS A 20 26.65 -30.11 -25.01
C HIS A 20 27.96 -30.51 -25.72
N MET A 21 28.26 -29.89 -26.86
CA MET A 21 29.47 -30.22 -27.62
C MET A 21 30.76 -29.79 -26.92
N GLU A 22 30.74 -28.64 -26.23
CA GLU A 22 31.91 -28.11 -25.51
C GLU A 22 32.27 -28.97 -24.29
N ILE A 23 31.27 -29.45 -23.54
CA ILE A 23 31.48 -30.29 -22.34
C ILE A 23 31.95 -31.70 -22.72
N ASP A 24 31.48 -32.25 -23.83
CA ASP A 24 31.87 -33.60 -24.30
C ASP A 24 33.23 -33.61 -25.04
N ALA A 25 33.84 -32.44 -25.27
CA ALA A 25 35.13 -32.36 -25.95
C ALA A 25 36.26 -32.95 -25.10
N LYS A 26 37.00 -33.92 -25.64
CA LYS A 26 38.12 -34.60 -24.95
C LYS A 26 39.15 -33.63 -24.35
N ALA A 27 39.36 -32.48 -24.99
CA ALA A 27 40.33 -31.46 -24.56
C ALA A 27 39.86 -30.60 -23.38
N ALA A 28 38.61 -30.74 -22.93
CA ALA A 28 38.02 -29.95 -21.85
C ALA A 28 37.64 -30.80 -20.63
N LEU A 29 37.99 -32.08 -20.60
CA LEU A 29 37.66 -33.02 -19.52
C LEU A 29 38.33 -32.68 -18.18
N ASP A 30 39.44 -31.96 -18.21
CA ASP A 30 40.15 -31.41 -17.06
C ASP A 30 39.51 -30.13 -16.52
N VAL A 31 38.77 -29.40 -17.36
CA VAL A 31 38.05 -28.18 -17.01
C VAL A 31 36.63 -28.49 -16.52
N PHE A 32 35.89 -29.35 -17.24
CA PHE A 32 34.51 -29.74 -16.92
C PHE A 32 34.48 -31.03 -16.10
N THR A 33 35.03 -30.96 -14.88
CA THR A 33 35.05 -32.11 -13.98
C THR A 33 33.64 -32.47 -13.50
N VAL A 34 33.44 -33.72 -13.05
CA VAL A 34 32.15 -34.18 -12.49
C VAL A 34 31.70 -33.30 -11.32
N GLU A 35 32.65 -32.89 -10.47
CA GLU A 35 32.39 -32.01 -9.33
C GLU A 35 31.89 -30.63 -9.78
N TRP A 36 32.55 -30.04 -10.79
CA TRP A 36 32.13 -28.76 -11.35
C TRP A 36 30.74 -28.82 -11.99
N LEU A 37 30.47 -29.85 -12.80
CA LEU A 37 29.16 -30.04 -13.44
C LEU A 37 28.05 -30.23 -12.39
N ARG A 38 28.29 -31.02 -11.33
CA ARG A 38 27.32 -31.17 -10.24
C ARG A 38 27.04 -29.84 -9.54
N ARG A 39 28.06 -29.02 -9.30
CA ARG A 39 27.90 -27.70 -8.69
C ARG A 39 27.06 -26.77 -9.57
N VAL A 40 27.33 -26.72 -10.87
CA VAL A 40 26.57 -25.89 -11.82
C VAL A 40 25.11 -26.36 -11.94
N LYS A 41 24.87 -27.67 -11.94
CA LYS A 41 23.51 -28.24 -11.88
C LYS A 41 22.79 -27.75 -10.63
N GLN A 42 23.42 -27.91 -9.47
CA GLN A 42 22.82 -27.54 -8.19
C GLN A 42 22.52 -26.03 -8.12
N GLU A 43 23.47 -25.18 -8.51
CA GLU A 43 23.26 -23.71 -8.59
C GLU A 43 22.09 -23.36 -9.52
N HIS A 44 21.96 -24.04 -10.67
CA HIS A 44 20.87 -23.81 -11.61
C HIS A 44 19.52 -24.29 -11.06
N GLU A 45 19.46 -25.49 -10.51
CA GLU A 45 18.25 -26.09 -9.94
C GLU A 45 17.78 -25.33 -8.70
N ASP A 46 18.69 -24.90 -7.83
CA ASP A 46 18.38 -24.05 -6.68
C ASP A 46 17.82 -22.70 -7.14
N ARG A 47 18.38 -22.12 -8.21
CA ARG A 47 17.84 -20.90 -8.82
C ARG A 47 16.46 -21.13 -9.42
N VAL A 48 16.26 -22.19 -10.20
CA VAL A 48 14.94 -22.51 -10.80
C VAL A 48 13.93 -22.78 -9.69
N ARG A 49 14.26 -23.63 -8.72
CA ARG A 49 13.42 -23.91 -7.56
C ARG A 49 13.11 -22.63 -6.78
N HIS A 50 14.08 -21.75 -6.55
CA HIS A 50 13.84 -20.46 -5.90
C HIS A 50 12.83 -19.61 -6.69
N LEU A 51 12.94 -19.59 -8.02
CA LEU A 51 12.05 -18.84 -8.90
C LEU A 51 10.67 -19.50 -9.07
N THR A 52 10.54 -20.82 -8.91
CA THR A 52 9.32 -21.58 -9.22
C THR A 52 8.67 -22.25 -8.01
N ALA A 53 9.26 -22.20 -6.81
CA ALA A 53 8.75 -22.86 -5.60
C ALA A 53 7.55 -22.12 -4.97
N LEU A 54 7.15 -20.97 -5.52
CA LEU A 54 5.94 -20.27 -5.09
C LEU A 54 4.73 -20.99 -5.70
N GLY A 55 3.95 -21.67 -4.86
CA GLY A 55 2.71 -22.30 -5.28
C GLY A 55 1.63 -21.26 -5.66
N PRO A 56 0.54 -21.69 -6.33
CA PRO A 56 -0.53 -20.81 -6.79
C PRO A 56 -1.18 -19.95 -5.68
N GLU A 57 -1.05 -20.32 -4.41
CA GLU A 57 -1.49 -19.54 -3.24
C GLU A 57 -0.67 -18.26 -2.99
N ARG A 58 0.54 -18.17 -3.56
CA ARG A 58 1.43 -17.00 -3.44
C ARG A 58 1.18 -15.95 -4.51
N ALA A 59 0.29 -16.27 -5.43
CA ALA A 59 -0.10 -15.40 -6.52
C ALA A 59 -0.86 -14.17 -5.97
N THR A 60 -0.68 -13.00 -6.58
CA THR A 60 -1.32 -11.76 -6.12
C THR A 60 -1.64 -10.82 -7.26
N THR A 61 -2.83 -10.22 -7.24
CA THR A 61 -3.17 -9.15 -8.17
C THR A 61 -2.56 -7.84 -7.68
N VAL A 62 -1.70 -7.24 -8.51
CA VAL A 62 -1.10 -5.94 -8.18
C VAL A 62 -2.09 -4.83 -8.52
N VAL A 63 -2.42 -4.02 -7.50
CA VAL A 63 -3.21 -2.79 -7.63
C VAL A 63 -2.26 -1.62 -7.42
N ARG A 64 -2.09 -0.78 -8.44
CA ARG A 64 -1.16 0.35 -8.42
C ARG A 64 -1.91 1.65 -8.69
N MET A 65 -1.90 2.55 -7.72
CA MET A 65 -2.41 3.92 -7.88
C MET A 65 -1.26 4.91 -7.92
N VAL A 66 -1.17 5.68 -9.01
CA VAL A 66 -0.10 6.66 -9.22
C VAL A 66 -0.71 8.00 -9.59
N GLY A 67 -0.38 9.04 -8.83
CA GLY A 67 -0.69 10.42 -9.15
C GLY A 67 0.52 11.31 -8.88
N SER A 68 0.53 12.49 -9.49
CA SER A 68 1.49 13.52 -9.11
C SER A 68 1.24 13.95 -7.66
N VAL A 69 2.29 14.38 -6.96
CA VAL A 69 2.19 14.92 -5.60
C VAL A 69 2.88 16.27 -5.55
N HIS A 70 2.09 17.32 -5.35
CA HIS A 70 2.51 18.72 -5.39
C HIS A 70 3.28 19.04 -6.68
N GLY A 71 2.79 18.53 -7.81
CA GLY A 71 3.37 18.71 -9.13
C GLY A 71 4.59 17.84 -9.45
N ASN A 72 5.09 17.05 -8.51
CA ASN A 72 6.24 16.18 -8.74
C ASN A 72 5.81 14.84 -9.35
N ALA A 73 6.56 14.40 -10.36
CA ALA A 73 6.47 13.03 -10.84
C ALA A 73 6.95 12.06 -9.76
N VAL A 74 6.28 10.93 -9.65
CA VAL A 74 6.56 9.91 -8.63
C VAL A 74 7.03 8.62 -9.30
N GLU A 75 8.04 7.98 -8.72
CA GLU A 75 8.52 6.69 -9.18
C GLU A 75 7.76 5.56 -8.47
N LEU A 76 6.93 4.87 -9.25
CA LEU A 76 6.23 3.64 -8.90
C LEU A 76 5.97 2.90 -10.21
N SER A 77 7.03 2.35 -10.82
CA SER A 77 6.91 1.58 -12.05
C SER A 77 6.27 0.20 -11.82
N ARG A 78 5.84 -0.46 -12.90
CA ARG A 78 5.34 -1.84 -12.83
C ARG A 78 6.43 -2.82 -12.39
N GLN A 79 7.65 -2.62 -12.88
CA GLN A 79 8.80 -3.44 -12.49
C GLN A 79 9.09 -3.28 -10.99
N THR A 80 9.11 -2.05 -10.50
CA THR A 80 9.32 -1.75 -9.08
C THR A 80 8.30 -2.45 -8.18
N ALA A 81 7.01 -2.44 -8.58
CA ALA A 81 5.97 -3.15 -7.85
C ALA A 81 6.14 -4.68 -7.91
N ALA A 82 6.45 -5.22 -9.09
CA ALA A 82 6.71 -6.65 -9.28
C ALA A 82 7.91 -7.14 -8.44
N ASP A 83 8.99 -6.37 -8.39
CA ASP A 83 10.18 -6.67 -7.60
C ASP A 83 9.86 -6.68 -6.10
N ALA A 84 9.09 -5.69 -5.61
CA ALA A 84 8.66 -5.64 -4.22
C ALA A 84 7.72 -6.80 -3.84
N VAL A 85 6.84 -7.21 -4.76
CA VAL A 85 5.98 -8.39 -4.60
C VAL A 85 6.82 -9.68 -4.50
N THR A 86 7.79 -9.82 -5.40
CA THR A 86 8.69 -10.97 -5.46
C THR A 86 9.58 -11.06 -4.22
N ALA A 87 10.15 -9.93 -3.77
CA ALA A 87 10.89 -9.85 -2.51
C ALA A 87 10.02 -10.23 -1.30
N GLY A 88 8.71 -9.95 -1.36
CA GLY A 88 7.72 -10.41 -0.38
C GLY A 88 7.32 -11.88 -0.51
N ARG A 89 8.03 -12.66 -1.34
CA ARG A 89 7.76 -14.07 -1.65
C ARG A 89 6.35 -14.28 -2.23
N ARG A 90 5.83 -13.32 -2.99
CA ARG A 90 4.62 -13.48 -3.80
C ARG A 90 4.99 -13.30 -5.27
N PHE A 91 4.14 -13.71 -6.19
CA PHE A 91 4.37 -13.40 -7.61
C PHE A 91 3.17 -12.67 -8.20
N PRO A 92 3.40 -11.64 -9.04
CA PRO A 92 2.32 -10.87 -9.63
C PRO A 92 1.52 -11.74 -10.61
N LEU A 93 0.23 -11.89 -10.36
CA LEU A 93 -0.74 -12.33 -11.34
C LEU A 93 -1.20 -11.14 -12.14
N TYR A 94 -0.95 -11.22 -13.43
CA TYR A 94 -1.56 -10.33 -14.39
C TYR A 94 -2.85 -10.99 -14.85
N LEU A 95 -3.99 -10.48 -14.38
CA LEU A 95 -5.31 -10.90 -14.87
C LEU A 95 -5.31 -10.91 -16.40
N GLU A 96 -6.02 -11.87 -16.99
CA GLU A 96 -6.19 -12.06 -18.44
C GLU A 96 -6.98 -10.91 -19.10
N SER A 97 -6.55 -9.68 -18.87
CA SER A 97 -6.86 -8.54 -19.70
C SER A 97 -5.87 -8.51 -20.84
N TYR A 98 -6.29 -8.00 -22.00
CA TYR A 98 -5.44 -7.76 -23.18
C TYR A 98 -4.09 -7.08 -22.86
N SER A 99 -4.02 -6.38 -21.73
CA SER A 99 -2.81 -5.71 -21.30
C SER A 99 -1.82 -6.62 -20.55
N ARG A 100 -2.24 -7.66 -19.81
CA ARG A 100 -1.35 -8.43 -18.90
C ARG A 100 -0.50 -7.54 -17.96
N HIS A 101 -1.03 -6.41 -17.50
CA HIS A 101 -0.25 -5.41 -16.74
C HIS A 101 -0.77 -5.12 -15.31
N GLY A 102 -1.74 -5.89 -14.80
CA GLY A 102 -2.32 -5.69 -13.45
C GLY A 102 -3.43 -4.63 -13.43
N VAL A 103 -3.86 -4.23 -12.23
CA VAL A 103 -4.89 -3.19 -12.04
C VAL A 103 -4.20 -1.84 -11.80
N GLU A 104 -4.26 -0.94 -12.79
CA GLU A 104 -3.62 0.37 -12.75
C GLU A 104 -4.64 1.50 -12.66
N ILE A 105 -4.45 2.37 -11.67
CA ILE A 105 -5.19 3.62 -11.47
C ILE A 105 -4.20 4.76 -11.72
N ASP A 106 -4.23 5.34 -12.92
CA ASP A 106 -3.35 6.43 -13.30
C ASP A 106 -4.07 7.78 -13.18
N LEU A 107 -3.59 8.61 -12.25
CA LEU A 107 -4.13 9.93 -11.94
C LEU A 107 -3.23 11.06 -12.45
N ARG A 108 -2.08 10.75 -13.07
CA ARG A 108 -1.08 11.76 -13.51
C ARG A 108 -1.61 12.72 -14.56
N HIS A 109 -2.63 12.30 -15.31
CA HIS A 109 -3.25 13.09 -16.37
C HIS A 109 -4.50 13.84 -15.91
N ILE A 110 -4.85 13.78 -14.61
CA ILE A 110 -6.00 14.49 -14.07
C ILE A 110 -5.59 15.94 -13.75
N PRO A 111 -6.25 16.94 -14.36
CA PRO A 111 -5.90 18.34 -14.15
C PRO A 111 -6.24 18.80 -12.74
N GLY A 112 -5.52 19.83 -12.26
CA GLY A 112 -5.82 20.49 -10.99
C GLY A 112 -5.09 19.93 -9.77
N GLU A 113 -4.23 18.92 -9.91
CA GLU A 113 -3.41 18.41 -8.80
C GLU A 113 -2.56 19.53 -8.18
N GLN A 114 -1.91 20.33 -9.04
CA GLN A 114 -1.08 21.49 -8.67
C GLN A 114 -1.88 22.73 -8.27
N ALA A 115 -3.21 22.74 -8.46
CA ALA A 115 -4.02 23.91 -8.15
C ALA A 115 -4.10 24.21 -6.64
N ALA A 116 -3.51 23.34 -5.81
CA ALA A 116 -3.17 23.62 -4.41
C ALA A 116 -2.17 24.79 -4.22
N ALA A 117 -1.53 25.28 -5.29
CA ALA A 117 -0.65 26.46 -5.27
C ALA A 117 -1.40 27.81 -5.34
N ALA A 118 -2.66 27.87 -4.89
CA ALA A 118 -3.41 29.12 -4.80
C ALA A 118 -2.82 30.05 -3.72
N TRP A 119 -3.13 31.34 -3.81
CA TRP A 119 -2.61 32.39 -2.92
C TRP A 119 -3.05 32.21 -1.47
N ASP A 120 -4.22 31.61 -1.25
CA ASP A 120 -4.80 31.34 0.07
C ASP A 120 -5.34 29.90 0.18
N ALA A 121 -5.58 29.46 1.42
CA ALA A 121 -5.96 28.10 1.73
C ALA A 121 -7.39 27.74 1.25
N GLU A 122 -8.32 28.69 1.24
CA GLU A 122 -9.71 28.48 0.81
C GLU A 122 -9.80 28.22 -0.69
N SER A 123 -9.14 29.07 -1.47
CA SER A 123 -8.98 28.93 -2.93
C SER A 123 -8.26 27.63 -3.29
N ALA A 124 -7.20 27.27 -2.56
CA ALA A 124 -6.47 26.02 -2.77
C ALA A 124 -7.36 24.79 -2.49
N ALA A 125 -8.21 24.87 -1.46
CA ALA A 125 -9.15 23.81 -1.11
C ALA A 125 -10.24 23.67 -2.17
N GLU A 126 -10.80 24.76 -2.67
CA GLU A 126 -11.79 24.73 -3.75
C GLU A 126 -11.25 24.10 -5.03
N ALA A 127 -10.06 24.51 -5.45
CA ALA A 127 -9.44 23.94 -6.64
C ALA A 127 -9.10 22.44 -6.45
N SER A 128 -8.63 22.06 -5.26
CA SER A 128 -8.37 20.65 -4.92
C SER A 128 -9.65 19.80 -4.94
N ARG A 129 -10.81 20.34 -4.53
CA ARG A 129 -12.10 19.62 -4.60
C ARG A 129 -12.48 19.25 -6.04
N HIS A 130 -12.14 20.09 -7.03
CA HIS A 130 -12.36 19.74 -8.44
C HIS A 130 -11.49 18.56 -8.86
N TYR A 131 -10.19 18.60 -8.54
CA TYR A 131 -9.26 17.49 -8.79
C TYR A 131 -9.75 16.19 -8.13
N TYR A 132 -10.13 16.24 -6.86
CA TYR A 132 -10.62 15.06 -6.14
C TYR A 132 -11.89 14.47 -6.75
N ARG A 133 -12.85 15.29 -7.20
CA ARG A 133 -14.05 14.81 -7.91
C ARG A 133 -13.73 14.09 -9.22
N GLN A 134 -12.67 14.47 -9.92
CA GLN A 134 -12.25 13.79 -11.14
C GLN A 134 -11.46 12.52 -10.85
N ALA A 135 -10.52 12.58 -9.90
CA ALA A 135 -9.69 11.45 -9.52
C ALA A 135 -10.51 10.29 -8.91
N THR A 136 -11.49 10.60 -8.06
CA THR A 136 -12.41 9.60 -7.48
C THR A 136 -13.20 8.84 -8.55
N LYS A 137 -13.64 9.50 -9.62
CA LYS A 137 -14.31 8.82 -10.76
C LYS A 137 -13.40 7.82 -11.47
N VAL A 138 -12.11 8.13 -11.61
CA VAL A 138 -11.13 7.20 -12.21
C VAL A 138 -10.90 6.01 -11.30
N ILE A 139 -10.78 6.25 -9.99
CA ILE A 139 -10.66 5.18 -8.99
C ILE A 139 -11.90 4.27 -9.05
N ASP A 140 -13.10 4.86 -9.03
CA ASP A 140 -14.37 4.13 -9.10
C ASP A 140 -14.48 3.28 -10.37
N ASP A 141 -14.15 3.84 -11.52
CA ASP A 141 -14.20 3.14 -12.81
C ASP A 141 -13.29 1.90 -12.79
N VAL A 142 -12.03 2.07 -12.36
CA VAL A 142 -11.07 0.96 -12.32
C VAL A 142 -11.47 -0.09 -11.29
N VAL A 143 -11.88 0.31 -10.08
CA VAL A 143 -12.30 -0.63 -9.05
C VAL A 143 -13.55 -1.40 -9.48
N ARG A 144 -14.57 -0.69 -9.98
CA ARG A 144 -15.84 -1.29 -10.38
C ARG A 144 -15.74 -2.17 -11.61
N ASN A 145 -15.01 -1.73 -12.63
CA ASN A 145 -15.05 -2.37 -13.94
C ASN A 145 -13.87 -3.32 -14.16
N ARG A 146 -12.82 -3.28 -13.33
CA ARG A 146 -11.66 -4.18 -13.46
C ARG A 146 -11.41 -5.04 -12.24
N LEU A 147 -11.44 -4.45 -11.04
CA LEU A 147 -11.10 -5.18 -9.82
C LEU A 147 -12.25 -6.07 -9.32
N ARG A 148 -13.44 -5.50 -9.11
CA ARG A 148 -14.62 -6.22 -8.59
C ARG A 148 -15.02 -7.44 -9.43
N PRO A 149 -15.08 -7.37 -10.77
CA PRO A 149 -15.41 -8.54 -11.59
C PRO A 149 -14.37 -9.66 -11.44
N GLY A 150 -13.11 -9.30 -11.20
CA GLY A 150 -12.04 -10.28 -10.95
C GLY A 150 -12.22 -11.01 -9.61
N ILE A 151 -12.68 -10.29 -8.58
CA ILE A 151 -13.00 -10.84 -7.25
C ILE A 151 -14.23 -11.75 -7.33
N GLU A 152 -15.32 -11.28 -7.95
CA GLU A 152 -16.58 -12.03 -8.10
C GLU A 152 -16.41 -13.34 -8.87
N ARG A 153 -15.42 -13.41 -9.78
CA ARG A 153 -15.07 -14.61 -10.55
C ARG A 153 -13.96 -15.45 -9.91
N GLU A 154 -13.56 -15.13 -8.68
CA GLU A 154 -12.49 -15.83 -7.93
C GLU A 154 -11.11 -15.83 -8.63
N SER A 155 -10.94 -15.00 -9.66
CA SER A 155 -9.66 -14.79 -10.36
C SER A 155 -8.71 -13.86 -9.58
N VAL A 156 -9.26 -13.12 -8.61
CA VAL A 156 -8.53 -12.26 -7.68
C VAL A 156 -8.75 -12.79 -6.26
N GLN A 157 -7.74 -13.46 -5.72
CA GLN A 157 -7.80 -14.08 -4.39
C GLN A 157 -6.91 -13.36 -3.36
N HIS A 158 -6.01 -12.49 -3.83
CA HIS A 158 -5.12 -11.70 -2.99
C HIS A 158 -4.73 -10.41 -3.72
N LEU A 159 -4.59 -9.31 -2.98
CA LEU A 159 -4.17 -8.00 -3.48
C LEU A 159 -2.81 -7.58 -2.94
N SER A 160 -1.96 -7.04 -3.82
CA SER A 160 -0.76 -6.29 -3.45
C SER A 160 -0.95 -4.84 -3.87
N VAL A 161 -1.16 -3.95 -2.90
CA VAL A 161 -1.61 -2.58 -3.13
C VAL A 161 -0.46 -1.61 -2.94
N PHE A 162 -0.22 -0.80 -3.98
CA PHE A 162 0.76 0.28 -4.01
C PHE A 162 0.04 1.58 -4.32
N GLY A 163 0.27 2.61 -3.51
CA GLY A 163 -0.35 3.92 -3.72
C GLY A 163 0.64 5.04 -3.52
N PHE A 164 0.83 5.85 -4.56
CA PHE A 164 1.58 7.11 -4.48
C PHE A 164 0.72 8.21 -5.10
N ALA A 165 -0.06 8.89 -4.26
CA ALA A 165 -0.93 10.01 -4.59
C ALA A 165 -1.15 10.88 -3.33
N ARG A 166 -1.91 11.98 -3.44
CA ARG A 166 -2.32 12.78 -2.28
C ARG A 166 -3.10 11.92 -1.28
N LEU A 167 -2.83 12.12 0.02
CA LEU A 167 -3.35 11.27 1.11
C LEU A 167 -4.87 11.05 1.06
N PRO A 168 -5.73 12.05 0.77
CA PRO A 168 -7.17 11.83 0.73
C PRO A 168 -7.60 10.75 -0.28
N LEU A 169 -6.95 10.68 -1.45
CA LEU A 169 -7.25 9.66 -2.47
C LEU A 169 -6.79 8.26 -2.05
N LEU A 170 -5.73 8.17 -1.24
CA LEU A 170 -5.28 6.89 -0.68
C LEU A 170 -6.27 6.35 0.35
N VAL A 171 -6.82 7.23 1.20
CA VAL A 171 -7.92 6.86 2.11
C VAL A 171 -9.15 6.42 1.32
N TYR A 172 -9.49 7.17 0.27
CA TYR A 172 -10.63 6.82 -0.58
C TYR A 172 -10.46 5.46 -1.28
N LEU A 173 -9.29 5.20 -1.89
CA LEU A 173 -8.98 3.89 -2.47
C LEU A 173 -9.12 2.79 -1.41
N GLY A 174 -8.57 2.99 -0.21
CA GLY A 174 -8.69 2.02 0.88
C GLY A 174 -10.14 1.67 1.20
N SER A 175 -11.03 2.67 1.26
CA SER A 175 -12.45 2.46 1.55
C SER A 175 -13.19 1.61 0.51
N LEU A 176 -12.68 1.56 -0.72
CA LEU A 176 -13.25 0.76 -1.81
C LEU A 176 -12.70 -0.67 -1.86
N LEU A 177 -11.58 -0.94 -1.17
CA LEU A 177 -10.92 -2.25 -1.13
C LEU A 177 -11.37 -3.12 0.06
N ASP A 178 -12.00 -2.52 1.07
CA ASP A 178 -12.53 -3.17 2.28
C ASP A 178 -11.63 -4.27 2.89
N ASP A 179 -12.21 -5.22 3.63
CA ASP A 179 -11.53 -6.38 4.22
C ASP A 179 -12.05 -7.73 3.71
N THR A 180 -12.78 -7.75 2.59
CA THR A 180 -13.31 -8.99 1.99
C THR A 180 -12.26 -9.80 1.24
N VAL A 181 -11.20 -9.15 0.72
CA VAL A 181 -10.10 -9.81 0.01
C VAL A 181 -8.79 -9.68 0.79
N PRO A 182 -8.05 -10.78 1.02
CA PRO A 182 -6.71 -10.74 1.59
C PRO A 182 -5.84 -9.71 0.86
N THR A 183 -5.36 -8.71 1.59
CA THR A 183 -4.69 -7.54 1.00
C THR A 183 -3.40 -7.25 1.74
N GLN A 184 -2.33 -7.06 0.97
CA GLN A 184 -1.04 -6.61 1.45
C GLN A 184 -0.74 -5.22 0.89
N ILE A 185 -0.61 -4.24 1.78
CA ILE A 185 -0.29 -2.86 1.42
C ILE A 185 1.23 -2.66 1.47
N TYR A 186 1.77 -1.94 0.50
CA TYR A 186 3.19 -1.60 0.42
C TYR A 186 3.42 -0.14 0.76
N GLN A 187 4.58 0.14 1.36
CA GLN A 187 5.02 1.47 1.77
C GLN A 187 6.22 1.91 0.94
N ARG A 188 6.26 3.19 0.58
CA ARG A 188 7.45 3.82 0.01
C ARG A 188 8.42 4.16 1.14
N HIS A 189 9.58 3.51 1.17
CA HIS A 189 10.65 3.80 2.12
C HIS A 189 11.53 4.93 1.57
N ARG A 190 11.50 6.10 2.23
CA ARG A 190 12.03 7.33 1.62
C ARG A 190 13.54 7.31 1.54
N HIS A 191 14.21 6.81 2.57
CA HIS A 191 15.66 6.73 2.61
C HIS A 191 16.21 5.75 1.56
N GLU A 192 15.66 4.55 1.48
CA GLU A 192 16.12 3.47 0.60
C GLU A 192 15.65 3.64 -0.85
N GLN A 193 14.79 4.62 -1.12
CA GLN A 193 14.18 4.80 -2.42
C GLN A 193 13.50 3.51 -2.96
N SER A 194 12.95 2.69 -2.05
CA SER A 194 12.39 1.36 -2.35
C SER A 194 10.95 1.20 -1.85
N TRP A 195 10.29 0.15 -2.34
CA TRP A 195 9.00 -0.37 -1.86
C TRP A 195 9.15 -1.73 -1.18
N VAL A 196 10.35 -2.28 -1.13
CA VAL A 196 10.63 -3.56 -0.46
C VAL A 196 10.61 -3.35 1.05
N TRP A 197 9.83 -4.17 1.75
CA TRP A 197 9.88 -4.29 3.21
C TRP A 197 11.20 -4.92 3.66
N SER A 198 12.27 -4.13 3.76
CA SER A 198 13.64 -4.61 4.02
C SER A 198 13.90 -4.99 5.47
N ALA A 199 13.09 -4.51 6.41
CA ALA A 199 13.29 -4.67 7.85
C ALA A 199 12.28 -5.62 8.50
N GLU A 200 11.90 -6.74 7.86
CA GLU A 200 10.89 -7.66 8.43
C GLU A 200 11.25 -8.22 9.81
N SER A 201 12.54 -8.36 10.10
CA SER A 201 13.04 -8.77 11.43
C SER A 201 13.38 -7.60 12.36
N GLY A 202 13.04 -6.36 11.97
CA GLY A 202 13.33 -5.15 12.74
C GLY A 202 12.37 -4.92 13.91
N PRO A 203 12.64 -3.92 14.77
CA PRO A 203 11.76 -3.57 15.87
C PRO A 203 10.39 -3.14 15.34
N VAL A 204 9.33 -3.63 15.97
CA VAL A 204 7.95 -3.27 15.65
C VAL A 204 7.61 -1.98 16.37
N THR A 205 7.24 -0.95 15.63
CA THR A 205 6.60 0.25 16.19
C THR A 205 5.13 -0.02 16.53
N GLU A 206 4.77 0.28 17.77
CA GLU A 206 3.38 0.25 18.27
C GLU A 206 2.76 1.65 18.19
N PHE A 207 1.43 1.70 18.12
CA PHE A 207 0.65 2.94 18.01
C PHE A 207 -0.49 2.94 19.01
N ALA A 208 -0.81 4.11 19.56
CA ALA A 208 -1.92 4.28 20.48
C ALA A 208 -2.86 5.40 20.01
N ALA A 209 -4.17 5.16 20.16
CA ALA A 209 -5.20 6.16 19.98
C ALA A 209 -5.77 6.56 21.35
N HIS A 210 -5.61 7.82 21.73
CA HIS A 210 -6.03 8.30 23.05
C HIS A 210 -6.82 9.61 22.96
N PRO A 211 -7.77 9.85 23.87
CA PRO A 211 -8.51 11.10 23.92
C PRO A 211 -7.58 12.17 24.48
N VAL A 212 -7.49 13.30 23.79
CA VAL A 212 -6.65 14.45 24.20
C VAL A 212 -7.49 15.66 24.60
N GLN A 213 -8.77 15.66 24.23
CA GLN A 213 -9.70 16.71 24.61
C GLN A 213 -11.12 16.14 24.74
N ALA A 214 -11.74 16.38 25.89
CA ALA A 214 -13.17 16.23 26.03
C ALA A 214 -13.88 17.36 25.28
N GLY A 215 -14.95 17.05 24.58
CA GLY A 215 -15.76 18.02 23.88
C GLY A 215 -17.25 17.73 24.09
N PRO A 216 -18.12 18.64 23.64
CA PRO A 216 -19.56 18.42 23.72
C PRO A 216 -19.94 17.13 23.00
N ASP A 217 -21.01 16.48 23.46
CA ASP A 217 -21.59 15.33 22.77
C ASP A 217 -22.32 15.83 21.52
N ARG A 218 -21.55 16.04 20.45
CA ARG A 218 -22.01 16.47 19.13
C ARG A 218 -21.89 15.33 18.14
N ASP A 219 -22.52 15.52 16.99
CA ASP A 219 -22.42 14.64 15.84
C ASP A 219 -21.06 14.70 15.12
N GLU A 220 -20.08 15.42 15.68
CA GLU A 220 -18.76 15.65 15.10
C GLU A 220 -17.63 15.46 16.12
N ALA A 221 -16.51 14.89 15.67
CA ALA A 221 -15.28 14.74 16.44
C ALA A 221 -14.05 14.93 15.55
N VAL A 222 -12.89 15.08 16.17
CA VAL A 222 -11.60 15.27 15.48
C VAL A 222 -10.65 14.13 15.84
N VAL A 223 -9.92 13.61 14.86
CA VAL A 223 -8.74 12.78 15.08
C VAL A 223 -7.53 13.43 14.41
N VAL A 224 -6.49 13.63 15.20
CA VAL A 224 -5.17 14.07 14.72
C VAL A 224 -4.25 12.86 14.68
N MET A 225 -3.63 12.59 13.54
CA MET A 225 -2.74 11.44 13.37
C MET A 225 -1.30 11.90 13.19
N ASN A 226 -0.52 11.84 14.28
CA ASN A 226 0.87 12.28 14.34
C ASN A 226 1.82 11.10 14.16
N ILE A 227 1.96 10.61 12.93
CA ILE A 227 2.67 9.35 12.62
C ILE A 227 3.94 9.61 11.82
N SER A 228 3.81 10.21 10.63
CA SER A 228 4.95 10.60 9.79
C SER A 228 5.47 12.01 10.08
N GLY A 229 4.77 12.75 10.93
CA GLY A 229 5.08 14.12 11.33
C GLY A 229 4.19 14.54 12.49
N MET A 230 4.34 15.79 12.93
CA MET A 230 3.59 16.36 14.04
C MET A 230 2.68 17.48 13.54
N ILE A 231 1.43 17.45 13.99
CA ILE A 231 0.42 18.49 13.84
C ILE A 231 0.22 19.08 15.23
N ALA A 232 0.59 20.34 15.40
CA ALA A 232 0.44 21.03 16.67
C ALA A 232 -1.06 21.29 16.96
N PRO A 233 -1.48 21.33 18.24
CA PRO A 233 -2.86 21.67 18.59
C PRO A 233 -3.35 23.01 18.01
N SER A 234 -2.43 23.97 17.81
CA SER A 234 -2.71 25.27 17.20
C SER A 234 -2.97 25.21 15.68
N GLU A 235 -2.58 24.13 15.01
CA GLU A 235 -2.84 23.92 13.58
C GLU A 235 -4.22 23.31 13.31
N VAL A 236 -4.93 22.87 14.35
CA VAL A 236 -6.33 22.42 14.24
C VAL A 236 -7.21 23.63 13.91
N PRO A 237 -8.06 23.57 12.85
CA PRO A 237 -8.95 24.67 12.49
C PRO A 237 -9.81 25.16 13.66
N ARG A 238 -9.98 26.49 13.75
CA ARG A 238 -10.66 27.14 14.89
C ARG A 238 -12.08 26.60 15.13
N ASP A 239 -12.82 26.33 14.07
CA ASP A 239 -14.20 25.81 14.15
C ASP A 239 -14.26 24.38 14.72
N LEU A 240 -13.16 23.64 14.66
CA LEU A 240 -13.03 22.29 15.24
C LEU A 240 -12.42 22.30 16.64
N SER A 241 -11.89 23.43 17.09
CA SER A 241 -11.05 23.52 18.29
C SER A 241 -11.77 23.10 19.58
N ALA A 242 -13.09 23.25 19.64
CA ALA A 242 -13.92 22.88 20.78
C ALA A 242 -14.46 21.44 20.74
N LEU A 243 -14.29 20.71 19.63
CA LEU A 243 -14.82 19.35 19.47
C LEU A 243 -14.06 18.33 20.32
N ARG A 244 -14.69 17.17 20.52
CA ARG A 244 -14.01 16.01 21.12
C ARG A 244 -12.83 15.62 20.22
N ARG A 245 -11.64 15.45 20.79
CA ARG A 245 -10.42 15.18 20.02
C ARG A 245 -9.68 13.95 20.51
N TYR A 246 -9.27 13.14 19.55
CA TYR A 246 -8.39 11.99 19.72
C TYR A 246 -7.07 12.25 19.02
N GLU A 247 -6.00 11.68 19.55
CA GLU A 247 -4.69 11.65 18.92
C GLU A 247 -4.25 10.21 18.69
N VAL A 248 -3.75 9.94 17.49
CA VAL A 248 -3.06 8.69 17.15
C VAL A 248 -1.58 9.00 16.98
N SER A 249 -0.74 8.36 17.80
CA SER A 249 0.70 8.59 17.82
C SER A 249 1.46 7.27 18.04
N PRO A 250 2.74 7.19 17.65
CA PRO A 250 3.58 6.07 18.04
C PRO A 250 3.83 6.02 19.55
N VAL A 251 4.08 4.82 20.07
CA VAL A 251 4.41 4.57 21.48
C VAL A 251 5.92 4.38 21.62
N GLY A 252 6.52 5.05 22.61
CA GLY A 252 7.94 4.87 22.96
C GLY A 252 8.93 5.39 21.90
N THR A 253 8.47 6.07 20.85
CA THR A 253 9.30 6.67 19.81
C THR A 253 8.65 7.93 19.25
N GLN A 254 9.40 8.73 18.48
CA GLN A 254 8.89 9.93 17.83
C GLN A 254 8.29 9.63 16.46
N ALA A 255 7.30 10.45 16.08
CA ALA A 255 6.75 10.47 14.73
C ALA A 255 7.85 10.77 13.71
N GLY A 256 7.79 10.14 12.53
CA GLY A 256 8.80 10.34 11.50
C GLY A 256 8.46 9.66 10.17
N PRO A 257 9.01 10.16 9.06
CA PRO A 257 8.63 9.72 7.71
C PRO A 257 8.87 8.23 7.43
N ASP A 258 9.85 7.63 8.09
CA ASP A 258 10.24 6.22 7.93
C ASP A 258 9.80 5.36 9.13
N ILE A 259 8.78 5.76 9.89
CA ILE A 259 8.31 5.04 11.08
C ILE A 259 7.74 3.65 10.78
N LEU A 260 7.15 3.45 9.60
CA LEU A 260 6.66 2.16 9.14
C LEU A 260 7.75 1.41 8.37
N ARG A 261 8.64 0.73 9.09
CA ARG A 261 9.79 0.00 8.51
C ARG A 261 9.49 -1.46 8.17
N CYS A 262 8.54 -2.07 8.84
CA CYS A 262 8.18 -3.47 8.66
C CYS A 262 6.66 -3.65 8.58
N ARG A 263 6.22 -4.78 8.02
CA ARG A 263 4.80 -5.11 7.89
C ARG A 263 4.09 -5.20 9.23
N ALA A 264 4.78 -5.72 10.25
CA ALA A 264 4.24 -5.83 11.61
C ALA A 264 3.87 -4.46 12.19
N SER A 265 4.64 -3.39 11.92
CA SER A 265 4.26 -2.04 12.33
C SER A 265 3.04 -1.51 11.60
N LEU A 266 2.87 -1.84 10.32
CA LEU A 266 1.65 -1.49 9.60
C LEU A 266 0.43 -2.27 10.15
N GLN A 267 0.61 -3.54 10.53
CA GLN A 267 -0.43 -4.33 11.20
C GLN A 267 -0.83 -3.72 12.55
N GLN A 268 0.15 -3.31 13.37
CA GLN A 268 -0.12 -2.58 14.61
C GLN A 268 -0.88 -1.28 14.36
N MET A 269 -0.54 -0.53 13.31
CA MET A 269 -1.32 0.64 12.90
C MET A 269 -2.77 0.28 12.53
N GLU A 270 -2.96 -0.76 11.71
CA GLU A 270 -4.31 -1.25 11.33
C GLU A 270 -5.15 -1.65 12.54
N GLU A 271 -4.56 -2.34 13.51
CA GLU A 271 -5.20 -2.72 14.78
C GLU A 271 -5.60 -1.50 15.61
N THR A 272 -4.71 -0.50 15.72
CA THR A 272 -4.99 0.76 16.43
C THR A 272 -6.12 1.54 15.76
N LEU A 273 -6.18 1.56 14.42
CA LEU A 273 -7.26 2.20 13.66
C LEU A 273 -8.61 1.52 13.87
N ARG A 274 -8.66 0.18 13.78
CA ARG A 274 -9.87 -0.60 14.07
C ARG A 274 -10.35 -0.39 15.51
N THR A 275 -9.41 -0.38 16.46
CA THR A 275 -9.72 -0.13 17.88
C THR A 275 -10.28 1.27 18.11
N LEU A 276 -9.72 2.30 17.46
CA LEU A 276 -10.24 3.66 17.52
C LEU A 276 -11.66 3.72 16.97
N LEU A 277 -11.91 3.16 15.78
CA LEU A 277 -13.22 3.22 15.14
C LEU A 277 -14.29 2.47 15.97
N ALA A 278 -13.97 1.28 16.49
CA ALA A 278 -14.84 0.52 17.39
C ALA A 278 -15.11 1.28 18.70
N ARG A 279 -14.11 2.00 19.22
CA ARG A 279 -14.28 2.87 20.38
C ARG A 279 -15.27 3.99 20.10
N LEU A 280 -15.15 4.66 18.95
CA LEU A 280 -16.06 5.74 18.54
C LEU A 280 -17.50 5.24 18.41
N GLU A 281 -17.70 4.06 17.82
CA GLU A 281 -19.03 3.42 17.74
C GLU A 281 -19.67 3.23 19.12
N ARG A 282 -18.88 2.78 20.11
CA ARG A 282 -19.36 2.52 21.47
C ARG A 282 -19.61 3.80 22.28
N GLU A 283 -18.71 4.78 22.17
CA GLU A 283 -18.67 5.97 23.04
C GLU A 283 -19.38 7.19 22.45
N ALA A 284 -19.70 7.17 21.15
CA ALA A 284 -20.23 8.33 20.43
C ALA A 284 -21.24 7.89 19.37
N LYS A 285 -22.34 7.25 19.79
CA LYS A 285 -23.38 6.74 18.86
C LYS A 285 -24.03 7.81 17.98
N SER A 286 -24.04 9.06 18.44
CA SER A 286 -24.53 10.22 17.69
C SER A 286 -23.52 10.77 16.68
N LEU A 287 -22.27 10.28 16.69
CA LEU A 287 -21.20 10.77 15.82
C LEU A 287 -21.50 10.43 14.37
N ARG A 288 -21.65 11.47 13.54
CA ARG A 288 -21.92 11.36 12.11
C ARG A 288 -20.70 11.71 11.26
N ARG A 289 -19.83 12.60 11.74
CA ARG A 289 -18.63 13.05 11.03
C ARG A 289 -17.37 12.97 11.91
N LEU A 290 -16.30 12.42 11.36
CA LEU A 290 -14.98 12.40 11.97
C LEU A 290 -14.02 13.22 11.10
N HIS A 291 -13.59 14.38 11.60
CA HIS A 291 -12.58 15.22 10.97
C HIS A 291 -11.20 14.63 11.19
N VAL A 292 -10.55 14.21 10.10
CA VAL A 292 -9.25 13.55 10.13
C VAL A 292 -8.19 14.54 9.68
N LEU A 293 -7.21 14.84 10.55
CA LEU A 293 -6.01 15.60 10.21
C LEU A 293 -4.82 14.63 10.15
N PRO A 294 -4.43 14.16 8.94
CA PRO A 294 -3.47 13.08 8.80
C PRO A 294 -2.05 13.58 8.49
N ALA A 295 -1.12 13.38 9.43
CA ALA A 295 0.32 13.34 9.15
C ALA A 295 0.77 11.88 9.18
N ILE A 296 0.44 11.12 8.11
CA ILE A 296 0.63 9.66 8.05
C ILE A 296 1.37 9.20 6.79
N PRO A 297 2.07 8.04 6.84
CA PRO A 297 2.62 7.40 5.66
C PRO A 297 1.55 6.95 4.65
N LEU A 298 1.97 6.73 3.40
CA LEU A 298 1.07 6.35 2.29
C LEU A 298 0.28 5.06 2.60
N SER A 299 0.95 4.05 3.15
CA SER A 299 0.31 2.77 3.51
C SER A 299 -0.72 2.92 4.62
N ALA A 300 -0.45 3.78 5.62
CA ALA A 300 -1.37 4.06 6.71
C ALA A 300 -2.65 4.78 6.23
N ALA A 301 -2.56 5.61 5.19
CA ALA A 301 -3.74 6.23 4.58
C ALA A 301 -4.66 5.19 3.92
N ILE A 302 -4.08 4.24 3.17
CA ILE A 302 -4.85 3.13 2.58
C ILE A 302 -5.46 2.26 3.69
N ALA A 303 -4.69 1.97 4.74
CA ALA A 303 -5.15 1.21 5.91
C ALA A 303 -6.33 1.89 6.63
N LEU A 304 -6.29 3.22 6.82
CA LEU A 304 -7.40 4.01 7.38
C LEU A 304 -8.67 3.84 6.55
N GLY A 305 -8.53 3.95 5.23
CA GLY A 305 -9.65 3.72 4.31
C GLY A 305 -10.23 2.31 4.46
N ARG A 306 -9.39 1.28 4.48
CA ARG A 306 -9.81 -0.12 4.59
C ARG A 306 -10.45 -0.48 5.93
N ALA A 307 -10.00 0.14 7.02
CA ALA A 307 -10.59 -0.05 8.34
C ALA A 307 -11.96 0.65 8.48
N HIS A 308 -12.29 1.58 7.58
CA HIS A 308 -13.54 2.31 7.61
C HIS A 308 -14.69 1.50 6.99
N HIS A 309 -15.75 1.25 7.77
CA HIS A 309 -16.97 0.64 7.28
C HIS A 309 -18.05 1.72 7.07
N PRO A 310 -18.50 1.97 5.83
CA PRO A 310 -19.30 3.15 5.50
C PRO A 310 -20.71 3.17 6.11
N GLN A 311 -21.24 2.03 6.58
CA GLN A 311 -22.55 1.95 7.21
C GLN A 311 -22.50 1.99 8.75
N VAL A 312 -21.31 1.83 9.34
CA VAL A 312 -21.15 1.68 10.80
C VAL A 312 -20.39 2.86 11.37
N HIS A 313 -19.32 3.28 10.69
CA HIS A 313 -18.47 4.37 11.13
C HIS A 313 -18.97 5.72 10.60
N PRO A 314 -18.67 6.83 11.32
CA PRO A 314 -18.98 8.17 10.83
C PRO A 314 -18.29 8.45 9.49
N GLN A 315 -18.85 9.36 8.69
CA GLN A 315 -18.20 9.87 7.49
C GLN A 315 -16.85 10.49 7.86
N LEU A 316 -15.79 10.14 7.13
CA LEU A 316 -14.48 10.73 7.33
C LEU A 316 -14.38 12.01 6.51
N VAL A 317 -14.08 13.13 7.15
CA VAL A 317 -13.75 14.39 6.48
C VAL A 317 -12.23 14.54 6.50
N ILE A 318 -11.58 14.32 5.36
CA ILE A 318 -10.11 14.30 5.29
C ILE A 318 -9.57 15.71 5.05
N TYR A 319 -8.70 16.15 5.96
CA TYR A 319 -8.01 17.41 5.87
C TYR A 319 -6.67 17.26 5.20
N GLU A 320 -6.23 18.34 4.54
CA GLU A 320 -4.92 18.44 3.95
C GLU A 320 -4.32 19.82 4.23
N ARG A 321 -3.00 19.88 4.41
CA ARG A 321 -2.30 21.15 4.62
C ARG A 321 -2.11 21.88 3.29
N LEU A 322 -2.90 22.93 3.06
CA LEU A 322 -2.87 23.78 1.86
C LEU A 322 -2.55 25.22 2.25
N ALA A 323 -1.61 25.85 1.54
CA ALA A 323 -1.13 27.22 1.83
C ALA A 323 -0.83 27.46 3.33
N GLY A 324 -0.32 26.44 4.03
CA GLY A 324 0.05 26.52 5.45
C GLY A 324 -1.04 26.17 6.46
N SER A 325 -2.28 25.92 6.05
CA SER A 325 -3.41 25.60 6.94
C SER A 325 -4.11 24.28 6.56
N TYR A 326 -4.71 23.60 7.54
CA TYR A 326 -5.49 22.39 7.28
C TYR A 326 -6.88 22.73 6.76
N MET A 327 -7.19 22.24 5.56
CA MET A 327 -8.46 22.47 4.89
C MET A 327 -9.18 21.15 4.61
N PRO A 328 -10.51 21.07 4.75
CA PRO A 328 -11.28 19.90 4.38
C PRO A 328 -11.27 19.75 2.85
N THR A 329 -11.03 18.53 2.36
CA THR A 329 -10.82 18.30 0.92
C THR A 329 -11.65 17.17 0.31
N LEU A 330 -11.71 16.02 0.98
CA LEU A 330 -12.43 14.85 0.49
C LEU A 330 -13.18 14.20 1.65
N GLU A 331 -14.42 13.81 1.38
CA GLU A 331 -15.24 13.04 2.30
C GLU A 331 -15.25 11.57 1.87
N VAL A 332 -15.08 10.66 2.82
CA VAL A 332 -15.06 9.21 2.61
C VAL A 332 -16.17 8.57 3.44
N GLY A 333 -16.97 7.72 2.80
CA GLY A 333 -18.18 7.16 3.39
C GLY A 333 -19.42 8.04 3.18
N GLN A 334 -20.52 7.65 3.79
CA GLN A 334 -21.78 8.40 3.79
C GLN A 334 -22.03 8.95 5.19
N VAL A 335 -22.78 10.05 5.30
CA VAL A 335 -23.34 10.47 6.59
C VAL A 335 -24.35 9.40 7.00
N PRO A 336 -24.17 8.68 8.12
CA PRO A 336 -25.13 7.67 8.53
C PRO A 336 -26.48 8.36 8.80
N GLY A 337 -27.57 7.77 8.29
CA GLY A 337 -28.94 8.31 8.40
C GLY A 337 -29.48 8.41 9.82
#